data_AF-A0A804P3K0-F1
#
_entry.id   AF-A0A804P3K0-F1
#
_cell.length_a   1.000
_cell.length_b   1.000
_cell.length_c   1.000
_cell.angle_alpha   90.00
_cell.angle_beta   90.00
_cell.angle_gamma   90.00
#
_symmetry.space_group_name_H-M   'P 1'
#
loop_
_entity.id
_entity.type
_entity.pdbx_description
1 polymer ?
#
loop_
_entity_poly.entity_id
_entity_poly.type
_entity_poly.pdbx_seq_one_letter_code
_entity_poly.pdbx_strand_id
1 'polypeptide(L)'
;MALDMVIKMANYFSDRVKNVIQNYSIERHWESLNEETGGMNDVLYQLYTITHDMKHLTLAHLFDKPCFLGLLAVQADSISGFHSNTHIPVVIGAQMRYEVTGDPLYKQIASFFMDTINSSHSYATGGTSAGEFWTDPKRLAGTLSTENEESCTTYNMLKVSRNLFRWTKEIAYADYYERALINGVLSIQRGTDPGVMIYMLPQAPGHSKAVSYHGWGTKYDSFWCCYGTGIESFSKLGDSIYFEEKGDPPALNIIQYIPSTYNWKAAGLTVTQQIKTLSSSDQYLQISFSISANTSGQTANINFRIPSWTFADGAGATLNGKDLGSISPGSFLSITKQWNSDDHLALHFPIRLRTEAIKDDRLEYASLQAVLFGPFVLAGLSTGDWDAKAGNGSAISDWIAAVPPAHNSQLVTFTQVSNGKAFVLSSANGTLTMQERPEVDGTDAAIHATFRAHPQEDSTELHDIYSTTLTGTSILLEPFDLPGTVITNNLTLSAQKSSDSLFNIVPGLDGNPNSVSLELGTKPGCFLVTGTNYSAGTRIEVNCKSSLESIGGILEQAASFSQTDPLRQYHPISFVAKGVARNFLLEPLYSLRDEFYTVYFNVRV
;
A
#
# COMPACT_ATOMS: atom_id res chain seq x y z
N MET A 1 -2.19 8.07 39.04
CA MET A 1 -2.23 9.39 38.36
C MET A 1 -3.11 9.37 37.11
N ALA A 2 -2.73 8.71 36.00
CA ALA A 2 -3.54 8.73 34.78
C ALA A 2 -4.97 8.19 34.99
N LEU A 3 -5.10 7.02 35.64
CA LEU A 3 -6.41 6.45 35.99
C LEU A 3 -7.25 7.40 36.88
N ASP A 4 -6.63 8.02 37.88
CA ASP A 4 -7.33 8.97 38.76
C ASP A 4 -7.85 10.20 37.99
N MET A 5 -7.08 10.68 37.00
CA MET A 5 -7.51 11.77 36.12
C MET A 5 -8.72 11.35 35.28
N VAL A 6 -8.67 10.17 34.66
CA VAL A 6 -9.77 9.63 33.86
C VAL A 6 -11.04 9.45 34.71
N ILE A 7 -10.93 8.91 35.92
CA ILE A 7 -12.06 8.77 36.85
C ILE A 7 -12.66 10.14 37.19
N LYS A 8 -11.83 11.16 37.46
CA LYS A 8 -12.32 12.52 37.74
C LYS A 8 -13.03 13.14 36.52
N MET A 9 -12.51 12.92 35.32
CA MET A 9 -13.16 13.37 34.08
C MET A 9 -14.50 12.65 33.86
N ALA A 10 -14.55 11.33 34.03
CA ALA A 10 -15.76 10.54 33.91
C ALA A 10 -16.85 11.00 34.91
N ASN A 11 -16.47 11.27 36.17
CA ASN A 11 -17.37 11.83 37.17
C ASN A 11 -17.93 13.21 36.74
N TYR A 12 -17.06 14.10 36.26
CA TYR A 12 -17.49 15.41 35.77
C TYR A 12 -18.52 15.29 34.63
N PHE A 13 -18.28 14.42 33.64
CA PHE A 13 -19.25 14.21 32.56
C PHE A 13 -20.53 13.51 33.03
N SER A 14 -20.43 12.56 33.97
CA SER A 14 -21.59 11.91 34.58
C SER A 14 -22.55 12.92 35.20
N ASP A 15 -22.02 13.87 35.97
CA ASP A 15 -22.83 14.92 36.60
C ASP A 15 -23.48 15.84 35.56
N ARG A 16 -22.78 16.18 34.47
CA ARG A 16 -23.35 17.01 33.39
C ARG A 16 -24.46 16.29 32.63
N VAL A 17 -24.24 15.04 32.24
CA VAL A 17 -25.25 14.23 31.55
C VAL A 17 -26.48 14.07 32.44
N LYS A 18 -26.28 13.75 33.72
CA LYS A 18 -27.38 13.67 34.69
C LYS A 18 -28.16 14.98 34.78
N ASN A 19 -27.48 16.13 34.86
CA ASN A 19 -28.13 17.43 34.89
C ASN A 19 -28.92 17.74 33.62
N VAL A 20 -28.43 17.35 32.43
CA VAL A 20 -29.18 17.50 31.16
C VAL A 20 -30.45 16.65 31.19
N ILE A 21 -30.34 15.39 31.60
CA ILE A 21 -31.49 14.47 31.66
C ILE A 21 -32.54 14.95 32.68
N GLN A 22 -32.10 15.42 33.85
CA GLN A 22 -33.00 15.86 34.91
C GLN A 22 -33.72 17.18 34.59
N ASN A 23 -33.06 18.12 33.90
CA ASN A 23 -33.65 19.41 33.57
C ASN A 23 -34.39 19.41 32.22
N TYR A 24 -34.08 18.47 31.34
CA TYR A 24 -34.69 18.34 30.02
C TYR A 24 -35.25 16.92 29.84
N SER A 25 -34.52 16.02 29.19
CA SER A 25 -34.91 14.61 29.03
C SER A 25 -33.72 13.75 28.56
N ILE A 26 -33.91 12.43 28.49
CA ILE A 26 -32.91 11.53 27.92
C ILE A 26 -32.79 11.69 26.41
N GLU A 27 -33.90 11.95 25.72
CA GLU A 27 -33.94 12.23 24.29
C GLU A 27 -33.12 13.48 23.99
N ARG A 28 -33.23 14.53 24.82
CA ARG A 28 -32.41 15.75 24.67
C ARG A 28 -30.92 15.45 24.79
N HIS A 29 -30.52 14.53 25.66
CA HIS A 29 -29.11 14.10 25.73
C HIS A 29 -28.69 13.38 24.44
N TRP A 30 -29.48 12.43 23.94
CA TRP A 30 -29.14 11.72 22.70
C TRP A 30 -29.15 12.61 21.46
N GLU A 31 -30.03 13.62 21.40
CA GLU A 31 -29.98 14.67 20.36
C GLU A 31 -28.65 15.42 20.39
N SER A 32 -28.10 15.68 21.59
CA SER A 32 -26.79 16.35 21.71
C SER A 32 -25.63 15.51 21.19
N LEU A 33 -25.79 14.17 21.14
CA LEU A 33 -24.82 13.26 20.54
C LEU A 33 -24.88 13.26 18.99
N ASN A 34 -25.72 14.09 18.37
CA ASN A 34 -25.64 14.36 16.93
C ASN A 34 -24.41 15.19 16.56
N GLU A 35 -23.82 15.88 17.54
CA GLU A 35 -22.44 16.35 17.44
C GLU A 35 -21.47 15.17 17.68
N GLU A 36 -20.29 15.23 17.07
CA GLU A 36 -19.29 14.18 17.21
C GLU A 36 -18.80 14.03 18.65
N THR A 37 -18.92 12.82 19.21
CA THR A 37 -18.42 12.49 20.55
C THR A 37 -17.24 11.53 20.55
N GLY A 38 -16.81 11.05 19.37
CA GLY A 38 -15.81 9.97 19.28
C GLY A 38 -16.23 8.72 20.06
N GLY A 39 -15.24 7.97 20.55
CA GLY A 39 -15.44 6.70 21.27
C GLY A 39 -15.76 6.84 22.77
N MET A 40 -16.61 7.79 23.17
CA MET A 40 -16.95 8.00 24.59
C MET A 40 -17.57 6.76 25.24
N ASN A 41 -18.44 6.05 24.52
CA ASN A 41 -18.99 4.78 25.01
C ASN A 41 -17.89 3.73 25.18
N ASP A 42 -16.97 3.58 24.22
CA ASP A 42 -15.82 2.67 24.30
C ASP A 42 -14.96 2.90 25.56
N VAL A 43 -14.46 4.13 25.75
CA VAL A 43 -13.59 4.43 26.89
C VAL A 43 -14.30 4.27 28.23
N LEU A 44 -15.60 4.57 28.32
CA LEU A 44 -16.36 4.43 29.56
C LEU A 44 -16.68 2.96 29.89
N TYR A 45 -16.97 2.13 28.88
CA TYR A 45 -17.11 0.68 29.08
C TYR A 45 -15.77 0.06 29.49
N GLN A 46 -14.65 0.47 28.90
CA GLN A 46 -13.31 0.04 29.34
C GLN A 46 -13.01 0.51 30.76
N LEU A 47 -13.37 1.75 31.12
CA LEU A 47 -13.18 2.23 32.49
C LEU A 47 -13.97 1.38 33.50
N TYR A 48 -15.18 0.94 33.15
CA TYR A 48 -15.96 0.02 33.98
C TYR A 48 -15.25 -1.33 34.20
N THR A 49 -14.56 -1.90 33.20
CA THR A 49 -13.83 -3.17 33.40
C THR A 49 -12.64 -3.03 34.35
N ILE A 50 -12.12 -1.82 34.52
CA ILE A 50 -11.02 -1.52 35.43
C ILE A 50 -11.54 -1.21 36.84
N THR A 51 -12.57 -0.37 36.97
CA THR A 51 -13.01 0.13 38.30
C THR A 51 -14.18 -0.64 38.89
N HIS A 52 -14.96 -1.35 38.07
CA HIS A 52 -16.24 -1.98 38.41
C HIS A 52 -17.29 -1.03 39.02
N ASP A 53 -17.15 0.28 38.82
CA ASP A 53 -18.14 1.27 39.27
C ASP A 53 -19.30 1.35 38.26
N MET A 54 -20.50 0.98 38.69
CA MET A 54 -21.72 1.02 37.89
C MET A 54 -22.05 2.39 37.29
N LYS A 55 -21.54 3.48 37.86
CA LYS A 55 -21.69 4.82 37.26
C LYS A 55 -21.00 4.91 35.90
N HIS A 56 -19.85 4.27 35.72
CA HIS A 56 -19.15 4.24 34.44
C HIS A 56 -19.93 3.43 33.41
N LEU A 57 -20.48 2.28 33.80
CA LEU A 57 -21.36 1.48 32.93
C LEU A 57 -22.60 2.26 32.48
N THR A 58 -23.24 2.94 33.43
CA THR A 58 -24.44 3.75 33.16
C THR A 58 -24.11 4.90 32.21
N LEU A 59 -23.00 5.60 32.47
CA LEU A 59 -22.57 6.70 31.61
C LEU A 59 -22.21 6.21 30.21
N ALA A 60 -21.52 5.08 30.09
CA ALA A 60 -21.18 4.48 28.80
C ALA A 60 -22.43 4.22 27.96
N HIS A 61 -23.48 3.66 28.56
CA HIS A 61 -24.75 3.42 27.89
C HIS A 61 -25.45 4.71 27.45
N LEU A 62 -25.33 5.80 28.22
CA LEU A 62 -25.90 7.09 27.83
C LEU A 62 -25.19 7.68 26.59
N PHE A 63 -23.93 7.30 26.35
CA PHE A 63 -23.19 7.61 25.12
C PHE A 63 -23.39 6.61 23.98
N ASP A 64 -24.14 5.52 24.17
CA ASP A 64 -24.61 4.73 23.03
C ASP A 64 -25.57 5.61 22.21
N LYS A 65 -25.32 5.74 20.89
CA LYS A 65 -26.10 6.61 20.00
C LYS A 65 -27.25 5.82 19.36
N PRO A 66 -28.50 5.89 19.86
CA PRO A 66 -29.55 4.97 19.45
C PRO A 66 -30.03 5.19 18.01
N CYS A 67 -29.98 6.42 17.50
CA CYS A 67 -30.38 6.73 16.13
C CYS A 67 -29.48 6.07 15.07
N PHE A 68 -28.20 5.85 15.38
CA PHE A 68 -27.25 5.19 14.49
C PHE A 68 -27.21 3.68 14.75
N LEU A 69 -27.00 3.28 16.02
CA LEU A 69 -26.94 1.87 16.40
C LEU A 69 -28.27 1.14 16.16
N GLY A 70 -29.40 1.85 16.23
CA GLY A 70 -30.71 1.31 15.92
C GLY A 70 -30.88 0.89 14.46
N LEU A 71 -30.29 1.63 13.50
CA LEU A 71 -30.29 1.24 12.08
C LEU A 71 -29.54 -0.07 11.87
N LEU A 72 -28.39 -0.20 12.53
CA LEU A 72 -27.57 -1.42 12.48
C LEU A 72 -28.26 -2.59 13.20
N ALA A 73 -28.98 -2.31 14.30
CA ALA A 73 -29.73 -3.31 15.05
C ALA A 73 -30.86 -3.94 14.23
N VAL A 74 -31.50 -3.16 13.35
CA VAL A 74 -32.52 -3.65 12.41
C VAL A 74 -31.94 -4.09 11.07
N GLN A 75 -30.60 -4.20 10.97
CA GLN A 75 -29.87 -4.65 9.78
C GLN A 75 -30.19 -3.84 8.51
N ALA A 76 -30.29 -2.51 8.66
CA ALA A 76 -30.49 -1.60 7.53
C ALA A 76 -29.16 -0.94 7.10
N ASP A 77 -28.76 -1.14 5.83
CA ASP A 77 -27.70 -0.36 5.18
C ASP A 77 -28.25 1.02 4.80
N SER A 78 -28.39 1.88 5.81
CA SER A 78 -28.89 3.26 5.69
C SER A 78 -27.90 4.24 6.32
N ILE A 79 -26.61 3.98 6.14
CA ILE A 79 -25.51 4.78 6.68
C ILE A 79 -25.02 5.88 5.73
N SER A 80 -25.61 5.99 4.53
CA SER A 80 -25.31 7.06 3.57
C SER A 80 -25.48 8.44 4.22
N GLY A 81 -24.54 9.35 3.97
CA GLY A 81 -24.50 10.70 4.51
C GLY A 81 -24.01 10.81 5.96
N PHE A 82 -23.77 9.70 6.66
CA PHE A 82 -23.13 9.75 7.97
C PHE A 82 -21.61 9.98 7.83
N HIS A 83 -21.07 10.85 8.68
CA HIS A 83 -19.62 11.06 8.79
C HIS A 83 -18.97 9.78 9.33
N SER A 84 -18.09 9.17 8.54
CA SER A 84 -17.61 7.81 8.78
C SER A 84 -16.83 7.70 10.08
N ASN A 85 -15.87 8.60 10.30
CA ASN A 85 -15.00 8.55 11.47
C ASN A 85 -15.70 8.93 12.79
N THR A 86 -16.83 9.65 12.74
CA THR A 86 -17.66 9.87 13.93
C THR A 86 -18.33 8.59 14.39
N HIS A 87 -18.77 7.75 13.45
CA HIS A 87 -19.67 6.64 13.73
C HIS A 87 -18.95 5.30 13.95
N ILE A 88 -17.77 5.07 13.35
CA ILE A 88 -17.00 3.85 13.60
C ILE A 88 -16.61 3.71 15.10
N PRO A 89 -16.15 4.76 15.82
CA PRO A 89 -15.91 4.70 17.26
C PRO A 89 -17.14 4.34 18.09
N VAL A 90 -18.33 4.77 17.67
CA VAL A 90 -19.59 4.39 18.33
C VAL A 90 -19.82 2.88 18.20
N VAL A 91 -19.50 2.28 17.04
CA VAL A 91 -19.52 0.82 16.85
C VAL A 91 -18.49 0.13 17.73
N ILE A 92 -17.28 0.68 17.87
CA ILE A 92 -16.26 0.12 18.76
C ILE A 92 -16.76 0.12 20.22
N GLY A 93 -17.42 1.17 20.68
CA GLY A 93 -18.02 1.17 22.01
C GLY A 93 -19.21 0.22 22.15
N ALA A 94 -19.99 0.04 21.08
CA ALA A 94 -21.00 -1.02 21.02
C ALA A 94 -20.36 -2.42 21.15
N GLN A 95 -19.17 -2.63 20.56
CA GLN A 95 -18.42 -3.88 20.75
C GLN A 95 -17.97 -4.06 22.20
N MET A 96 -17.44 -3.00 22.83
CA MET A 96 -17.03 -3.05 24.23
C MET A 96 -18.23 -3.33 25.15
N ARG A 97 -19.41 -2.80 24.84
CA ARG A 97 -20.65 -3.13 25.56
C ARG A 97 -20.93 -4.63 25.51
N TYR A 98 -20.81 -5.28 24.34
CA TYR A 98 -20.98 -6.73 24.26
C TYR A 98 -19.98 -7.47 25.16
N GLU A 99 -18.70 -7.07 25.16
CA GLU A 99 -17.68 -7.68 26.03
C GLU A 99 -17.99 -7.51 27.52
N VAL A 100 -18.56 -6.36 27.91
CA VAL A 100 -18.90 -6.05 29.30
C VAL A 100 -20.18 -6.72 29.77
N THR A 101 -21.21 -6.77 28.92
CA THR A 101 -22.58 -7.14 29.30
C THR A 101 -23.02 -8.51 28.81
N GLY A 102 -22.36 -9.04 27.78
CA GLY A 102 -22.77 -10.26 27.07
C GLY A 102 -23.99 -10.09 26.16
N ASP A 103 -24.49 -8.86 25.96
CA ASP A 103 -25.69 -8.58 25.16
C ASP A 103 -25.50 -8.96 23.67
N PRO A 104 -26.13 -10.04 23.18
CA PRO A 104 -25.86 -10.56 21.83
C PRO A 104 -26.32 -9.62 20.72
N LEU A 105 -27.21 -8.66 20.99
CA LEU A 105 -27.61 -7.64 20.01
C LEU A 105 -26.40 -6.81 19.56
N TYR A 106 -25.51 -6.47 20.49
CA TYR A 106 -24.35 -5.62 20.23
C TYR A 106 -23.25 -6.33 19.42
N LYS A 107 -23.15 -7.66 19.57
CA LYS A 107 -22.35 -8.49 18.65
C LYS A 107 -22.93 -8.45 17.24
N GLN A 108 -24.25 -8.60 17.10
CA GLN A 108 -24.93 -8.59 15.78
C GLN A 108 -24.80 -7.23 15.09
N ILE A 109 -24.95 -6.12 15.82
CA ILE A 109 -24.73 -4.76 15.32
C ILE A 109 -23.33 -4.63 14.71
N ALA A 110 -22.30 -5.05 15.45
CA ALA A 110 -20.91 -4.92 14.99
C ALA A 110 -20.61 -5.80 13.78
N SER A 111 -21.10 -7.06 13.78
CA SER A 111 -20.97 -7.95 12.62
C SER A 111 -21.67 -7.38 11.40
N PHE A 112 -22.94 -6.97 11.52
CA PHE A 112 -23.69 -6.38 10.41
C PHE A 112 -23.03 -5.12 9.87
N PHE A 113 -22.50 -4.26 10.75
CA PHE A 113 -21.76 -3.07 10.33
C PHE A 113 -20.53 -3.42 9.49
N MET A 114 -19.72 -4.37 9.97
CA MET A 114 -18.53 -4.82 9.24
C MET A 114 -18.88 -5.41 7.87
N ASP A 115 -19.92 -6.24 7.81
CA ASP A 115 -20.41 -6.84 6.57
C ASP A 115 -20.92 -5.77 5.60
N THR A 116 -21.65 -4.78 6.11
CA THR A 116 -22.13 -3.64 5.33
C THR A 116 -20.98 -2.86 4.73
N ILE A 117 -20.01 -2.42 5.53
CA ILE A 117 -18.85 -1.67 5.04
C ILE A 117 -18.08 -2.48 3.99
N ASN A 118 -17.77 -3.74 4.30
CA ASN A 118 -16.99 -4.58 3.39
C ASN A 118 -17.76 -4.94 2.10
N SER A 119 -19.08 -5.01 2.09
CA SER A 119 -19.85 -5.41 0.90
C SER A 119 -20.32 -4.24 0.02
N SER A 120 -20.47 -3.03 0.56
CA SER A 120 -21.04 -1.91 -0.19
C SER A 120 -20.29 -0.58 -0.08
N HIS A 121 -19.38 -0.39 0.89
CA HIS A 121 -18.74 0.92 1.16
C HIS A 121 -17.21 0.92 1.17
N SER A 122 -16.55 -0.22 0.91
CA SER A 122 -15.07 -0.30 0.93
C SER A 122 -14.43 -0.43 -0.45
N TYR A 123 -13.34 0.29 -0.66
CA TYR A 123 -12.44 0.12 -1.81
C TYR A 123 -11.57 -1.14 -1.64
N ALA A 124 -10.83 -1.50 -2.70
CA ALA A 124 -9.93 -2.66 -2.74
C ALA A 124 -8.80 -2.61 -1.71
N THR A 125 -8.46 -1.43 -1.20
CA THR A 125 -7.51 -1.21 -0.10
C THR A 125 -8.05 -1.69 1.26
N GLY A 126 -9.37 -1.89 1.38
CA GLY A 126 -10.09 -2.08 2.64
C GLY A 126 -10.55 -0.78 3.31
N GLY A 127 -10.07 0.38 2.83
CA GLY A 127 -10.54 1.70 3.25
C GLY A 127 -11.97 1.98 2.79
N THR A 128 -12.59 3.02 3.35
CA THR A 128 -13.98 3.42 3.07
C THR A 128 -14.10 4.93 3.02
N SER A 129 -15.28 5.44 2.65
CA SER A 129 -15.66 6.86 2.65
C SER A 129 -15.06 7.71 1.54
N ALA A 130 -15.73 8.82 1.25
CA ALA A 130 -15.29 9.87 0.36
C ALA A 130 -15.71 11.23 0.93
N GLY A 131 -14.78 12.18 0.97
CA GLY A 131 -14.96 13.45 1.65
C GLY A 131 -15.33 13.30 3.13
N GLU A 132 -14.88 12.22 3.79
CA GLU A 132 -15.19 11.84 5.19
C GLU A 132 -16.58 11.24 5.44
N PHE A 133 -17.42 11.11 4.41
CA PHE A 133 -18.77 10.55 4.54
C PHE A 133 -18.91 9.22 3.80
N TRP A 134 -19.80 8.37 4.29
CA TRP A 134 -20.30 7.27 3.46
C TRP A 134 -21.28 7.82 2.41
N THR A 135 -21.17 7.29 1.20
CA THR A 135 -22.12 7.58 0.11
C THR A 135 -23.18 6.48 0.06
N ASP A 136 -24.07 6.54 -0.94
CA ASP A 136 -25.04 5.48 -1.16
C ASP A 136 -24.34 4.14 -1.41
N PRO A 137 -24.92 3.03 -0.91
CA PRO A 137 -24.30 1.71 -1.03
C PRO A 137 -24.05 1.36 -2.49
N LYS A 138 -22.85 0.84 -2.74
CA LYS A 138 -22.38 0.44 -4.07
C LYS A 138 -22.44 1.56 -5.11
N ARG A 139 -21.95 2.75 -4.74
CA ARG A 139 -21.79 3.93 -5.63
C ARG A 139 -20.35 4.46 -5.67
N LEU A 140 -19.35 3.63 -5.38
CA LEU A 140 -17.97 4.03 -5.14
C LEU A 140 -17.23 4.53 -6.39
N ALA A 141 -17.66 4.15 -7.60
CA ALA A 141 -16.94 4.57 -8.80
C ALA A 141 -17.04 6.09 -9.03
N GLY A 142 -18.17 6.69 -8.67
CA GLY A 142 -18.40 8.12 -8.80
C GLY A 142 -17.65 8.96 -7.76
N THR A 143 -17.06 8.32 -6.74
CA THR A 143 -16.37 9.00 -5.64
C THR A 143 -14.86 8.99 -5.76
N LEU A 144 -14.29 8.30 -6.77
CA LEU A 144 -12.85 8.25 -7.02
C LEU A 144 -12.31 9.67 -7.24
N SER A 145 -11.58 10.19 -6.25
CA SER A 145 -11.11 11.57 -6.13
C SER A 145 -9.79 11.61 -5.32
N THR A 146 -9.36 12.81 -4.94
CA THR A 146 -8.23 12.99 -4.02
C THR A 146 -8.64 12.88 -2.55
N GLU A 147 -9.94 12.95 -2.25
CA GLU A 147 -10.48 12.98 -0.89
C GLU A 147 -11.18 11.65 -0.57
N ASN A 148 -10.47 10.54 -0.69
CA ASN A 148 -10.98 9.21 -0.34
C ASN A 148 -10.25 8.67 0.89
N GLU A 149 -10.90 7.73 1.58
CA GLU A 149 -10.23 6.90 2.59
C GLU A 149 -9.49 7.71 3.66
N GLU A 150 -10.21 8.57 4.39
CA GLU A 150 -9.66 9.24 5.58
C GLU A 150 -8.98 8.19 6.47
N SER A 151 -7.72 8.41 6.82
CA SER A 151 -6.90 7.42 7.51
C SER A 151 -7.44 7.01 8.88
N CYS A 152 -8.17 7.89 9.58
CA CYS A 152 -8.83 7.56 10.84
C CYS A 152 -9.91 6.48 10.67
N THR A 153 -10.61 6.47 9.53
CA THR A 153 -11.65 5.46 9.25
C THR A 153 -11.03 4.08 9.17
N THR A 154 -9.92 3.93 8.44
CA THR A 154 -9.16 2.68 8.36
C THR A 154 -8.63 2.25 9.73
N TYR A 155 -8.05 3.18 10.50
CA TYR A 155 -7.59 2.90 11.87
C TYR A 155 -8.70 2.35 12.77
N ASN A 156 -9.89 2.96 12.74
CA ASN A 156 -11.01 2.53 13.57
C ASN A 156 -11.65 1.23 13.03
N MET A 157 -11.70 1.03 11.71
CA MET A 157 -12.16 -0.22 11.12
C MET A 157 -11.25 -1.41 11.49
N LEU A 158 -9.94 -1.20 11.60
CA LEU A 158 -9.02 -2.23 12.10
C LEU A 158 -9.39 -2.66 13.53
N LYS A 159 -9.79 -1.74 14.42
CA LYS A 159 -10.29 -2.09 15.76
C LYS A 159 -11.57 -2.93 15.68
N VAL A 160 -12.51 -2.52 14.82
CA VAL A 160 -13.77 -3.26 14.61
C VAL A 160 -13.47 -4.70 14.19
N SER A 161 -12.65 -4.87 13.16
CA SER A 161 -12.26 -6.18 12.64
C SER A 161 -11.53 -7.03 13.70
N ARG A 162 -10.58 -6.42 14.43
CA ARG A 162 -9.84 -7.09 15.51
C ARG A 162 -10.76 -7.64 16.60
N ASN A 163 -11.74 -6.85 17.03
CA ASN A 163 -12.68 -7.28 18.06
C ASN A 163 -13.61 -8.40 17.56
N LEU A 164 -14.09 -8.31 16.32
CA LEU A 164 -14.86 -9.40 15.71
C LEU A 164 -14.04 -10.67 15.60
N PHE A 165 -12.77 -10.59 15.20
CA PHE A 165 -11.86 -11.73 15.19
C PHE A 165 -11.70 -12.35 16.59
N ARG A 166 -11.51 -11.54 17.64
CA ARG A 166 -11.40 -12.04 19.02
C ARG A 166 -12.60 -12.89 19.46
N TRP A 167 -13.80 -12.59 18.96
CA TRP A 167 -15.02 -13.29 19.38
C TRP A 167 -15.37 -14.49 18.49
N THR A 168 -15.03 -14.43 17.21
CA THR A 168 -15.50 -15.38 16.18
C THR A 168 -14.39 -16.27 15.66
N LYS A 169 -13.17 -15.75 15.64
CA LYS A 169 -11.97 -16.34 15.01
C LYS A 169 -12.15 -16.57 13.51
N GLU A 170 -13.10 -15.90 12.87
CA GLU A 170 -13.35 -16.03 11.45
C GLU A 170 -12.20 -15.40 10.65
N ILE A 171 -11.68 -16.14 9.68
CA ILE A 171 -10.53 -15.71 8.86
C ILE A 171 -10.85 -14.46 8.04
N ALA A 172 -12.11 -14.23 7.68
CA ALA A 172 -12.55 -13.03 6.97
C ALA A 172 -12.13 -11.72 7.67
N TYR A 173 -12.19 -11.67 9.01
CA TYR A 173 -11.76 -10.50 9.77
C TYR A 173 -10.23 -10.35 9.81
N ALA A 174 -9.50 -11.47 9.86
CA ALA A 174 -8.04 -11.44 9.76
C ALA A 174 -7.55 -11.01 8.37
N ASP A 175 -8.24 -11.45 7.31
CA ASP A 175 -7.96 -11.06 5.92
C ASP A 175 -8.27 -9.58 5.68
N TYR A 176 -9.39 -9.08 6.22
CA TYR A 176 -9.67 -7.65 6.18
C TYR A 176 -8.59 -6.85 6.92
N TYR A 177 -8.18 -7.31 8.11
CA TYR A 177 -7.16 -6.63 8.91
C TYR A 177 -5.83 -6.56 8.13
N GLU A 178 -5.39 -7.67 7.53
CA GLU A 178 -4.19 -7.72 6.69
C GLU A 178 -4.27 -6.71 5.54
N ARG A 179 -5.41 -6.69 4.83
CA ARG A 179 -5.63 -5.81 3.68
C ARG A 179 -5.61 -4.34 4.06
N ALA A 180 -6.39 -3.94 5.06
CA ALA A 180 -6.51 -2.55 5.50
C ALA A 180 -5.22 -2.05 6.18
N LEU A 181 -4.46 -2.93 6.84
CA LEU A 181 -3.15 -2.60 7.39
C LEU A 181 -2.14 -2.31 6.27
N ILE A 182 -1.97 -3.26 5.33
CA ILE A 182 -0.96 -3.17 4.27
C ILE A 182 -1.27 -2.03 3.31
N ASN A 183 -2.51 -1.91 2.86
CA ASN A 183 -2.86 -0.99 1.76
C ASN A 183 -3.39 0.35 2.26
N GLY A 184 -4.03 0.37 3.42
CA GLY A 184 -4.51 1.59 4.05
C GLY A 184 -3.43 2.19 4.93
N VAL A 185 -3.13 1.57 6.07
CA VAL A 185 -2.24 2.16 7.10
C VAL A 185 -0.81 2.37 6.61
N LEU A 186 -0.16 1.37 6.01
CA LEU A 186 1.23 1.55 5.55
C LEU A 186 1.34 2.56 4.41
N SER A 187 0.26 2.81 3.67
CA SER A 187 0.24 3.79 2.58
C SER A 187 0.19 5.25 3.05
N ILE A 188 -0.14 5.51 4.32
CA ILE A 188 -0.36 6.89 4.80
C ILE A 188 0.91 7.60 5.23
N GLN A 189 2.04 6.90 5.40
CA GLN A 189 3.33 7.53 5.72
C GLN A 189 4.13 7.77 4.45
N ARG A 190 4.80 8.93 4.37
CA ARG A 190 5.67 9.25 3.24
C ARG A 190 6.97 8.46 3.34
N GLY A 191 7.00 7.27 2.75
CA GLY A 191 8.15 6.39 2.84
C GLY A 191 8.52 6.09 4.30
N THR A 192 9.74 6.45 4.71
CA THR A 192 10.20 6.33 6.10
C THR A 192 10.31 7.67 6.83
N ASP A 193 9.76 8.74 6.25
CA ASP A 193 9.87 10.08 6.81
C ASP A 193 9.12 10.14 8.14
N PRO A 194 9.78 10.50 9.25
CA PRO A 194 9.17 10.45 10.56
C PRO A 194 8.14 11.56 10.71
N GLY A 195 6.88 11.18 10.93
CA GLY A 195 5.78 12.12 11.19
C GLY A 195 5.29 12.88 9.95
N VAL A 196 5.54 12.37 8.74
CA VAL A 196 5.01 12.91 7.49
C VAL A 196 3.94 11.95 6.98
N MET A 197 2.67 12.32 7.16
CA MET A 197 1.52 11.46 6.89
C MET A 197 0.41 12.20 6.13
N ILE A 198 -0.40 11.47 5.37
CA ILE A 198 -1.58 12.00 4.68
C ILE A 198 -2.84 11.89 5.54
N TYR A 199 -3.80 12.78 5.27
CA TYR A 199 -5.16 12.70 5.81
C TYR A 199 -6.01 11.71 5.00
N MET A 200 -6.10 11.94 3.69
CA MET A 200 -6.85 11.14 2.71
C MET A 200 -5.89 10.30 1.88
N LEU A 201 -6.30 9.09 1.49
CA LEU A 201 -5.59 8.23 0.54
C LEU A 201 -6.28 8.30 -0.83
N PRO A 202 -5.75 9.11 -1.79
CA PRO A 202 -6.37 9.33 -3.09
C PRO A 202 -6.65 8.04 -3.87
N GLN A 203 -7.82 7.96 -4.49
CA GLN A 203 -8.19 6.84 -5.37
C GLN A 203 -8.45 7.28 -6.82
N ALA A 204 -8.38 8.59 -7.11
CA ALA A 204 -8.53 9.11 -8.46
C ALA A 204 -7.47 8.56 -9.42
N PRO A 205 -7.85 8.25 -10.68
CA PRO A 205 -6.89 7.84 -11.69
C PRO A 205 -5.95 9.00 -12.02
N GLY A 206 -4.65 8.72 -12.01
CA GLY A 206 -3.63 9.69 -12.36
C GLY A 206 -3.46 10.81 -11.34
N HIS A 207 -3.47 10.48 -10.04
CA HIS A 207 -3.27 11.42 -8.94
C HIS A 207 -2.20 10.93 -7.97
N SER A 208 -1.82 11.79 -7.03
CA SER A 208 -0.71 11.55 -6.10
C SER A 208 -1.14 11.78 -4.65
N LYS A 209 -0.52 11.07 -3.71
CA LYS A 209 -0.69 11.33 -2.26
C LYS A 209 -0.24 12.74 -1.88
N ALA A 210 0.71 13.31 -2.64
CA ALA A 210 1.19 14.68 -2.43
C ALA A 210 0.20 15.75 -2.93
N VAL A 211 -0.78 15.39 -3.75
CA VAL A 211 -1.73 16.32 -4.40
C VAL A 211 -3.15 15.98 -3.96
N SER A 212 -3.48 16.36 -2.74
CA SER A 212 -4.83 16.36 -2.18
C SER A 212 -5.10 17.70 -1.49
N TYR A 213 -6.31 17.91 -0.98
CA TYR A 213 -6.63 19.13 -0.22
C TYR A 213 -5.69 19.33 0.97
N HIS A 214 -5.29 18.24 1.63
CA HIS A 214 -4.38 18.25 2.77
C HIS A 214 -2.91 18.05 2.38
N GLY A 215 -2.66 17.31 1.29
CA GLY A 215 -1.32 16.85 0.91
C GLY A 215 -0.65 16.02 2.02
N TRP A 216 0.68 15.99 2.00
CA TRP A 216 1.47 15.49 3.12
C TRP A 216 1.45 16.49 4.26
N GLY A 217 1.13 16.02 5.47
CA GLY A 217 1.34 16.82 6.67
C GLY A 217 2.83 17.03 6.97
N THR A 218 3.10 17.81 8.01
CA THR A 218 4.44 18.13 8.47
C THR A 218 4.71 17.49 9.83
N LYS A 219 5.99 17.31 10.15
CA LYS A 219 6.43 16.67 11.39
C LYS A 219 5.93 17.36 12.66
N TYR A 220 5.77 18.68 12.65
CA TYR A 220 5.51 19.47 13.85
C TYR A 220 4.34 20.46 13.74
N ASP A 221 3.78 20.68 12.55
CA ASP A 221 2.78 21.73 12.31
C ASP A 221 1.46 21.20 11.73
N SER A 222 1.31 19.88 11.61
CA SER A 222 0.05 19.23 11.21
C SER A 222 -0.62 18.58 12.42
N PHE A 223 -1.81 19.08 12.75
CA PHE A 223 -2.56 18.73 13.97
C PHE A 223 -3.96 18.19 13.67
N TRP A 224 -4.13 17.52 12.54
CA TRP A 224 -5.39 16.90 12.16
C TRP A 224 -5.67 15.62 12.97
N CYS A 225 -6.93 15.17 13.00
CA CYS A 225 -7.31 13.89 13.63
C CYS A 225 -6.43 12.71 13.16
N CYS A 226 -6.14 12.66 11.85
CA CYS A 226 -5.29 11.66 11.20
C CYS A 226 -3.86 11.59 11.74
N TYR A 227 -3.33 12.68 12.30
CA TYR A 227 -2.02 12.64 12.96
C TYR A 227 -2.09 11.91 14.31
N GLY A 228 -3.19 12.08 15.05
CA GLY A 228 -3.43 11.33 16.28
C GLY A 228 -3.53 9.83 16.01
N THR A 229 -4.42 9.43 15.10
CA THR A 229 -4.61 8.02 14.75
C THR A 229 -3.42 7.43 14.01
N GLY A 230 -2.72 8.21 13.17
CA GLY A 230 -1.48 7.81 12.50
C GLY A 230 -0.38 7.44 13.48
N ILE A 231 -0.08 8.30 14.47
CA ILE A 231 0.89 7.99 15.53
C ILE A 231 0.52 6.70 16.26
N GLU A 232 -0.76 6.55 16.63
CA GLU A 232 -1.23 5.34 17.28
C GLU A 232 -1.06 4.10 16.40
N SER A 233 -1.42 4.15 15.11
CA SER A 233 -1.24 3.06 14.14
C SER A 233 0.20 2.57 14.09
N PHE A 234 1.16 3.47 13.85
CA PHE A 234 2.56 3.11 13.69
C PHE A 234 3.22 2.67 15.00
N SER A 235 2.67 3.06 16.16
CA SER A 235 3.12 2.59 17.47
C SER A 235 2.73 1.14 17.79
N LYS A 236 1.75 0.56 17.05
CA LYS A 236 1.10 -0.70 17.41
C LYS A 236 1.00 -1.73 16.28
N LEU A 237 1.85 -1.64 15.25
CA LEU A 237 1.84 -2.57 14.10
C LEU A 237 1.93 -4.07 14.50
N GLY A 238 2.43 -4.39 15.69
CA GLY A 238 2.51 -5.76 16.22
C GLY A 238 1.28 -6.25 17.01
N ASP A 239 0.27 -5.41 17.26
CA ASP A 239 -0.80 -5.68 18.24
C ASP A 239 -1.83 -6.75 17.81
N SER A 240 -1.79 -7.14 16.54
CA SER A 240 -2.74 -8.05 15.90
C SER A 240 -2.05 -9.14 15.09
N ILE A 241 -0.81 -9.48 15.45
CA ILE A 241 -0.09 -10.64 14.87
C ILE A 241 -0.53 -11.93 15.56
N TYR A 242 -0.62 -11.90 16.89
CA TYR A 242 -0.81 -13.06 17.76
C TYR A 242 -2.02 -12.88 18.69
N PHE A 243 -2.88 -13.91 18.79
CA PHE A 243 -4.03 -13.94 19.70
C PHE A 243 -3.99 -15.18 20.57
N GLU A 244 -3.71 -14.98 21.85
CA GLU A 244 -3.67 -16.04 22.85
C GLU A 244 -5.07 -16.41 23.32
N GLU A 245 -5.29 -17.71 23.52
CA GLU A 245 -6.48 -18.26 24.15
C GLU A 245 -6.09 -19.08 25.38
N LYS A 246 -6.80 -18.80 26.47
CA LYS A 246 -6.70 -19.58 27.70
C LYS A 246 -7.44 -20.90 27.51
N GLY A 247 -6.78 -22.00 27.86
CA GLY A 247 -7.31 -23.35 27.78
C GLY A 247 -6.30 -24.35 28.34
N ASP A 248 -6.66 -25.62 28.36
CA ASP A 248 -5.74 -26.72 28.63
C ASP A 248 -5.88 -27.78 27.51
N PRO A 249 -4.96 -27.80 26.53
CA PRO A 249 -3.77 -26.96 26.44
C PRO A 249 -4.07 -25.50 26.02
N PRO A 250 -3.17 -24.54 26.32
CA PRO A 250 -3.31 -23.16 25.83
C PRO A 250 -3.16 -23.11 24.31
N ALA A 251 -3.79 -22.11 23.67
CA ALA A 251 -3.73 -21.95 22.22
C ALA A 251 -3.24 -20.57 21.77
N LEU A 252 -2.55 -20.53 20.64
CA LEU A 252 -2.06 -19.30 19.99
C LEU A 252 -2.54 -19.25 18.55
N ASN A 253 -3.32 -18.22 18.19
CA ASN A 253 -3.69 -17.94 16.81
C ASN A 253 -2.69 -16.93 16.22
N ILE A 254 -2.04 -17.33 15.13
CA ILE A 254 -1.14 -16.47 14.35
C ILE A 254 -1.89 -16.03 13.10
N ILE A 255 -2.21 -14.74 13.02
CA ILE A 255 -3.05 -14.21 11.94
C ILE A 255 -2.35 -13.23 11.00
N GLN A 256 -1.17 -12.72 11.33
CA GLN A 256 -0.38 -11.89 10.41
C GLN A 256 1.01 -12.49 10.22
N TYR A 257 1.49 -12.44 8.98
CA TYR A 257 2.81 -12.92 8.61
C TYR A 257 3.78 -11.75 8.50
N ILE A 258 4.25 -11.30 9.66
CA ILE A 258 5.17 -10.16 9.82
C ILE A 258 6.39 -10.66 10.61
N PRO A 259 7.65 -10.38 10.19
CA PRO A 259 8.81 -10.88 10.93
C PRO A 259 8.78 -10.43 12.38
N SER A 260 8.72 -11.39 13.31
CA SER A 260 8.53 -11.10 14.74
C SER A 260 8.90 -12.27 15.63
N THR A 261 9.17 -11.96 16.90
CA THR A 261 9.35 -12.94 17.97
C THR A 261 8.32 -12.71 19.07
N TYR A 262 7.54 -13.74 19.38
CA TYR A 262 6.52 -13.71 20.42
C TYR A 262 6.92 -14.59 21.60
N ASN A 263 7.10 -13.97 22.76
CA ASN A 263 7.37 -14.65 24.01
C ASN A 263 6.04 -15.07 24.68
N TRP A 264 5.63 -16.31 24.43
CA TRP A 264 4.38 -16.88 24.94
C TRP A 264 4.57 -17.47 26.33
N LYS A 265 4.58 -16.59 27.33
CA LYS A 265 4.86 -16.93 28.73
C LYS A 265 3.92 -18.02 29.29
N ALA A 266 2.64 -17.98 28.95
CA ALA A 266 1.65 -18.92 29.50
C ALA A 266 1.90 -20.38 29.06
N ALA A 267 2.43 -20.60 27.86
CA ALA A 267 2.81 -21.92 27.38
C ALA A 267 4.30 -22.25 27.64
N GLY A 268 5.09 -21.29 28.13
CA GLY A 268 6.55 -21.45 28.25
C GLY A 268 7.26 -21.62 26.91
N LEU A 269 6.71 -21.02 25.85
CA LEU A 269 7.22 -21.10 24.47
C LEU A 269 7.64 -19.73 23.94
N THR A 270 8.56 -19.71 22.99
CA THR A 270 8.81 -18.54 22.13
C THR A 270 8.60 -18.94 20.68
N VAL A 271 7.83 -18.13 19.94
CA VAL A 271 7.55 -18.33 18.52
C VAL A 271 8.25 -17.24 17.73
N THR A 272 9.20 -17.62 16.89
CA THR A 272 9.86 -16.69 15.95
C THR A 272 9.34 -16.98 14.55
N GLN A 273 8.85 -15.97 13.85
CA GLN A 273 8.48 -16.08 12.43
C GLN A 273 9.41 -15.25 11.55
N GLN A 274 9.76 -15.79 10.39
CA GLN A 274 10.49 -15.12 9.33
C GLN A 274 9.74 -15.30 8.02
N ILE A 275 9.80 -14.28 7.17
CA ILE A 275 9.20 -14.30 5.84
C ILE A 275 10.31 -14.08 4.82
N LYS A 276 10.34 -14.92 3.79
CA LYS A 276 11.23 -14.71 2.65
C LYS A 276 10.74 -13.48 1.87
N THR A 277 11.66 -12.59 1.51
CA THR A 277 11.35 -11.44 0.65
C THR A 277 10.60 -11.89 -0.59
N LEU A 278 9.46 -11.25 -0.84
CA LEU A 278 8.59 -11.57 -1.95
C LEU A 278 9.03 -10.81 -3.21
N SER A 279 9.00 -11.50 -4.35
CA SER A 279 9.26 -10.94 -5.68
C SER A 279 8.06 -11.23 -6.59
N SER A 280 7.81 -10.37 -7.58
CA SER A 280 6.78 -10.60 -8.61
C SER A 280 7.06 -11.84 -9.47
N SER A 281 8.32 -12.29 -9.51
CA SER A 281 8.72 -13.53 -10.19
C SER A 281 8.51 -14.79 -9.33
N ASP A 282 8.32 -14.63 -8.02
CA ASP A 282 8.06 -15.74 -7.10
C ASP A 282 6.56 -15.99 -7.01
N GLN A 283 6.14 -17.24 -7.27
CA GLN A 283 4.73 -17.64 -7.19
C GLN A 283 4.30 -18.06 -5.79
N TYR A 284 5.19 -17.95 -4.79
CA TYR A 284 4.94 -18.43 -3.44
C TYR A 284 5.39 -17.42 -2.37
N LEU A 285 4.52 -17.14 -1.41
CA LEU A 285 4.89 -16.56 -0.13
C LEU A 285 5.39 -17.68 0.79
N GLN A 286 6.63 -17.56 1.27
CA GLN A 286 7.27 -18.57 2.13
C GLN A 286 7.47 -17.99 3.55
N ILE A 287 6.93 -18.70 4.55
CA ILE A 287 7.03 -18.34 5.96
C ILE A 287 7.67 -19.49 6.73
N SER A 288 8.65 -19.18 7.57
CA SER A 288 9.23 -20.14 8.51
C SER A 288 8.94 -19.72 9.94
N PHE A 289 8.64 -20.72 10.78
CA PHE A 289 8.46 -20.58 12.21
C PHE A 289 9.49 -21.45 12.91
N SER A 290 10.13 -20.88 13.93
CA SER A 290 11.01 -21.59 14.85
C SER A 290 10.43 -21.46 16.25
N ILE A 291 10.23 -22.60 16.91
CA ILE A 291 9.65 -22.67 18.25
C ILE A 291 10.77 -23.02 19.23
N SER A 292 10.93 -22.21 20.28
CA SER A 292 11.79 -22.57 21.40
C SER A 292 10.97 -22.79 22.68
N ALA A 293 11.38 -23.75 23.51
CA ALA A 293 10.69 -24.08 24.76
C ALA A 293 11.60 -23.80 25.96
N ASN A 294 11.04 -23.17 27.00
CA ASN A 294 11.77 -22.87 28.23
C ASN A 294 12.07 -24.15 29.05
N THR A 295 11.21 -25.15 28.91
CA THR A 295 11.34 -26.49 29.51
C THR A 295 10.92 -27.52 28.47
N SER A 296 11.44 -28.75 28.56
CA SER A 296 11.13 -29.81 27.59
C SER A 296 9.64 -30.17 27.58
N GLY A 297 9.05 -30.23 26.39
CA GLY A 297 7.75 -30.85 26.13
C GLY A 297 6.51 -30.07 26.58
N GLN A 298 6.39 -28.79 26.23
CA GLN A 298 5.20 -27.99 26.55
C GLN A 298 4.05 -28.28 25.58
N THR A 299 2.93 -28.80 26.08
CA THR A 299 1.75 -29.09 25.24
C THR A 299 1.00 -27.79 24.95
N ALA A 300 0.89 -27.44 23.67
CA ALA A 300 0.17 -26.25 23.22
C ALA A 300 -0.44 -26.47 21.84
N ASN A 301 -1.53 -25.75 21.56
CA ASN A 301 -2.10 -25.65 20.21
C ASN A 301 -1.61 -24.37 19.53
N ILE A 302 -1.07 -24.47 18.32
CA ILE A 302 -0.76 -23.30 17.49
C ILE A 302 -1.62 -23.37 16.22
N ASN A 303 -2.41 -22.32 16.00
CA ASN A 303 -3.28 -22.15 14.84
C ASN A 303 -2.62 -21.15 13.87
N PHE A 304 -2.28 -21.60 12.66
CA PHE A 304 -1.69 -20.77 11.61
C PHE A 304 -2.78 -20.39 10.60
N ARG A 305 -3.07 -19.10 10.40
CA ARG A 305 -4.10 -18.65 9.44
C ARG A 305 -3.72 -19.02 8.01
N ILE A 306 -4.56 -19.73 7.29
CA ILE A 306 -4.39 -19.89 5.85
C ILE A 306 -5.18 -18.75 5.15
N PRO A 307 -4.53 -17.76 4.51
CA PRO A 307 -5.23 -16.60 3.96
C PRO A 307 -6.25 -16.98 2.89
N SER A 308 -7.40 -16.30 2.79
CA SER A 308 -8.39 -16.66 1.77
C SER A 308 -7.97 -16.29 0.34
N TRP A 309 -6.97 -15.42 0.18
CA TRP A 309 -6.44 -15.05 -1.14
C TRP A 309 -5.50 -16.12 -1.74
N THR A 310 -5.04 -17.11 -0.96
CA THR A 310 -4.20 -18.19 -1.46
C THR A 310 -5.01 -19.26 -2.18
N PHE A 311 -4.35 -20.12 -2.94
CA PHE A 311 -4.97 -21.24 -3.66
C PHE A 311 -4.66 -22.55 -2.95
N ALA A 312 -5.64 -23.45 -2.85
CA ALA A 312 -5.42 -24.78 -2.26
C ALA A 312 -4.37 -25.59 -3.05
N ASP A 313 -4.39 -25.44 -4.38
CA ASP A 313 -3.39 -26.07 -5.25
C ASP A 313 -2.02 -25.39 -5.11
N GLY A 314 -1.04 -26.16 -4.65
CA GLY A 314 0.32 -25.71 -4.34
C GLY A 314 0.49 -25.14 -2.93
N ALA A 315 -0.58 -24.92 -2.17
CA ALA A 315 -0.46 -24.56 -0.75
C ALA A 315 -0.03 -25.77 0.08
N GLY A 316 0.86 -25.56 1.03
CA GLY A 316 1.30 -26.65 1.89
C GLY A 316 2.07 -26.18 3.12
N ALA A 317 2.27 -27.15 4.01
CA ALA A 317 2.86 -26.95 5.31
C ALA A 317 3.73 -28.14 5.68
N THR A 318 4.90 -27.87 6.26
CA THR A 318 5.78 -28.91 6.79
C THR A 318 6.09 -28.64 8.24
N LEU A 319 6.20 -29.70 9.05
CA LEU A 319 6.67 -29.67 10.42
C LEU A 319 7.89 -30.59 10.54
N ASN A 320 9.05 -30.02 10.89
CA ASN A 320 10.32 -30.73 10.98
C ASN A 320 10.64 -31.52 9.70
N GLY A 321 10.35 -30.91 8.53
CA GLY A 321 10.53 -31.52 7.22
C GLY A 321 9.47 -32.56 6.81
N LYS A 322 8.52 -32.89 7.68
CA LYS A 322 7.40 -33.79 7.36
C LYS A 322 6.22 -32.98 6.84
N ASP A 323 5.71 -33.34 5.66
CA ASP A 323 4.49 -32.77 5.08
C ASP A 323 3.27 -33.03 5.98
N LEU A 324 2.45 -31.99 6.19
CA LEU A 324 1.21 -32.02 6.96
C LEU A 324 -0.03 -32.27 6.08
N GLY A 325 0.14 -32.34 4.75
CA GLY A 325 -0.92 -32.59 3.78
C GLY A 325 -1.63 -31.31 3.33
N SER A 326 -2.80 -31.49 2.73
CA SER A 326 -3.56 -30.39 2.13
C SER A 326 -4.07 -29.39 3.16
N ILE A 327 -3.86 -28.11 2.89
CA ILE A 327 -4.39 -26.98 3.67
C ILE A 327 -5.48 -26.26 2.90
N SER A 328 -6.49 -25.74 3.60
CA SER A 328 -7.64 -25.08 2.98
C SER A 328 -7.53 -23.56 3.12
N PRO A 329 -7.61 -22.77 2.03
CA PRO A 329 -7.73 -21.32 2.12
C PRO A 329 -8.91 -20.89 2.99
N GLY A 330 -8.75 -19.81 3.76
CA GLY A 330 -9.82 -19.29 4.62
C GLY A 330 -10.04 -20.09 5.91
N SER A 331 -9.10 -20.94 6.32
CA SER A 331 -9.16 -21.73 7.56
C SER A 331 -7.93 -21.55 8.44
N PHE A 332 -7.89 -22.23 9.58
CA PHE A 332 -6.67 -22.44 10.34
C PHE A 332 -6.04 -23.80 10.03
N LEU A 333 -4.72 -23.86 9.99
CA LEU A 333 -3.96 -25.09 10.25
C LEU A 333 -3.67 -25.15 11.76
N SER A 334 -4.36 -26.06 12.46
CA SER A 334 -4.22 -26.23 13.91
C SER A 334 -3.29 -27.40 14.24
N ILE A 335 -2.28 -27.15 15.07
CA ILE A 335 -1.31 -28.16 15.49
C ILE A 335 -1.23 -28.18 17.01
N THR A 336 -1.76 -29.25 17.60
CA THR A 336 -1.64 -29.54 19.03
C THR A 336 -0.59 -30.60 19.26
N LYS A 337 0.51 -30.24 19.93
CA LYS A 337 1.56 -31.19 20.32
C LYS A 337 2.35 -30.69 21.52
N GLN A 338 3.25 -31.54 22.02
CA GLN A 338 4.37 -31.11 22.84
C GLN A 338 5.44 -30.45 21.97
N TRP A 339 5.60 -29.14 22.13
CA TRP A 339 6.59 -28.35 21.40
C TRP A 339 7.96 -28.43 22.09
N ASN A 340 9.01 -28.58 21.29
CA ASN A 340 10.41 -28.67 21.71
C ASN A 340 11.23 -27.54 21.08
N SER A 341 12.45 -27.33 21.59
CA SER A 341 13.29 -26.18 21.24
C SER A 341 13.83 -26.12 19.80
N ASP A 342 13.50 -27.12 18.99
CA ASP A 342 14.02 -27.31 17.63
C ASP A 342 12.88 -27.56 16.64
N ASP A 343 11.64 -27.33 17.06
CA ASP A 343 10.49 -27.48 16.17
C ASP A 343 10.46 -26.35 15.14
N HIS A 344 10.44 -26.73 13.88
CA HIS A 344 10.38 -25.83 12.74
C HIS A 344 9.15 -26.12 11.89
N LEU A 345 8.31 -25.11 11.69
CA LEU A 345 7.20 -25.17 10.73
C LEU A 345 7.53 -24.28 9.53
N ALA A 346 7.30 -24.78 8.33
CA ALA A 346 7.35 -23.95 7.13
C ALA A 346 5.99 -23.98 6.43
N LEU A 347 5.51 -22.80 6.02
CA LEU A 347 4.32 -22.59 5.22
C LEU A 347 4.72 -22.06 3.85
N HIS A 348 4.08 -22.56 2.80
CA HIS A 348 4.19 -22.00 1.45
C HIS A 348 2.80 -21.77 0.87
N PHE A 349 2.55 -20.53 0.44
CA PHE A 349 1.27 -20.11 -0.10
C PHE A 349 1.43 -19.64 -1.54
N PRO A 350 0.73 -20.27 -2.52
CA PRO A 350 0.59 -19.71 -3.84
C PRO A 350 0.08 -18.27 -3.76
N ILE A 351 0.84 -17.34 -4.30
CA ILE A 351 0.47 -15.93 -4.39
C ILE A 351 0.38 -15.57 -5.86
N ARG A 352 -0.78 -15.07 -6.27
CA ARG A 352 -1.09 -14.79 -7.68
C ARG A 352 -1.75 -13.44 -7.83
N LEU A 353 -1.67 -12.93 -9.05
CA LEU A 353 -2.43 -11.77 -9.48
C LEU A 353 -3.92 -12.12 -9.53
N ARG A 354 -4.75 -11.16 -9.11
CA ARG A 354 -6.21 -11.18 -9.26
C ARG A 354 -6.70 -9.78 -9.56
N THR A 355 -7.90 -9.68 -10.10
CA THR A 355 -8.62 -8.40 -10.16
C THR A 355 -9.78 -8.39 -9.17
N GLU A 356 -10.16 -7.19 -8.74
CA GLU A 356 -11.32 -6.95 -7.89
C GLU A 356 -12.11 -5.79 -8.48
N ALA A 357 -13.37 -6.02 -8.82
CA ALA A 357 -14.24 -4.97 -9.33
C ALA A 357 -14.51 -3.93 -8.23
N ILE A 358 -14.59 -2.66 -8.62
CA ILE A 358 -15.09 -1.63 -7.70
C ILE A 358 -16.51 -1.99 -7.27
N LYS A 359 -16.86 -1.69 -6.01
CA LYS A 359 -18.20 -1.94 -5.47
C LYS A 359 -19.16 -0.89 -6.00
N ASP A 360 -19.55 -1.03 -7.26
CA ASP A 360 -20.52 -0.19 -7.93
C ASP A 360 -21.44 -1.04 -8.81
N ASP A 361 -22.76 -0.95 -8.58
CA ASP A 361 -23.75 -1.77 -9.31
C ASP A 361 -24.16 -1.14 -10.67
N ARG A 362 -23.63 0.05 -11.03
CA ARG A 362 -23.95 0.69 -12.32
C ARG A 362 -23.14 0.06 -13.45
N LEU A 363 -23.82 -0.23 -14.57
CA LEU A 363 -23.22 -0.90 -15.71
C LEU A 363 -22.07 -0.12 -16.36
N GLU A 364 -22.13 1.22 -16.34
CA GLU A 364 -21.07 2.06 -16.90
C GLU A 364 -19.72 1.95 -16.16
N TYR A 365 -19.71 1.42 -14.93
CA TYR A 365 -18.50 1.21 -14.13
C TYR A 365 -18.10 -0.26 -13.99
N ALA A 366 -18.80 -1.18 -14.66
CA ALA A 366 -18.55 -2.62 -14.55
C ALA A 366 -17.13 -3.05 -15.02
N SER A 367 -16.47 -2.22 -15.84
CA SER A 367 -15.09 -2.45 -16.29
C SER A 367 -14.02 -1.97 -15.31
N LEU A 368 -14.38 -1.24 -14.25
CA LEU A 368 -13.41 -0.71 -13.29
C LEU A 368 -12.95 -1.80 -12.32
N GLN A 369 -11.66 -2.12 -12.38
CA GLN A 369 -11.06 -3.16 -11.55
C GLN A 369 -9.74 -2.70 -10.94
N ALA A 370 -9.53 -3.01 -9.67
CA ALA A 370 -8.23 -2.96 -9.03
C ALA A 370 -7.44 -4.24 -9.33
N VAL A 371 -6.11 -4.15 -9.36
CA VAL A 371 -5.21 -5.31 -9.49
C VAL A 371 -4.57 -5.59 -8.14
N LEU A 372 -4.57 -6.86 -7.73
CA LEU A 372 -4.00 -7.29 -6.45
C LEU A 372 -3.04 -8.46 -6.66
N PHE A 373 -1.96 -8.50 -5.88
CA PHE A 373 -1.05 -9.63 -5.76
C PHE A 373 -1.10 -10.14 -4.33
N GLY A 374 -1.82 -11.24 -4.10
CA GLY A 374 -2.16 -11.68 -2.73
C GLY A 374 -2.90 -10.59 -1.93
N PRO A 375 -2.34 -10.08 -0.81
CA PRO A 375 -2.94 -9.00 -0.03
C PRO A 375 -2.56 -7.60 -0.53
N PHE A 376 -1.62 -7.45 -1.47
CA PHE A 376 -1.14 -6.16 -1.94
C PHE A 376 -2.04 -5.61 -3.05
N VAL A 377 -2.60 -4.42 -2.87
CA VAL A 377 -3.18 -3.61 -3.94
C VAL A 377 -2.02 -3.02 -4.74
N LEU A 378 -2.04 -3.24 -6.04
CA LEU A 378 -1.08 -2.67 -6.97
C LEU A 378 -1.65 -1.40 -7.59
N ALA A 379 -0.82 -0.36 -7.68
CA ALA A 379 -1.12 0.89 -8.33
C ALA A 379 -0.19 1.09 -9.52
N GLY A 380 -0.72 1.55 -10.66
CA GLY A 380 0.07 1.81 -11.85
C GLY A 380 0.52 3.25 -11.94
N LEU A 381 1.79 3.46 -12.23
CA LEU A 381 2.35 4.79 -12.49
C LEU A 381 1.65 5.42 -13.70
N SER A 382 0.98 6.54 -13.45
CA SER A 382 0.19 7.23 -14.46
C SER A 382 -0.18 8.63 -14.05
N THR A 383 -0.25 9.53 -15.03
CA THR A 383 -0.73 10.91 -14.90
C THR A 383 -2.15 11.12 -15.46
N GLY A 384 -2.88 10.04 -15.75
CA GLY A 384 -4.30 10.10 -16.14
C GLY A 384 -4.77 8.95 -17.02
N ASP A 385 -3.86 8.29 -17.73
CA ASP A 385 -4.19 7.07 -18.48
C ASP A 385 -4.55 5.94 -17.50
N TRP A 386 -5.62 5.21 -17.81
CA TRP A 386 -6.13 4.15 -16.94
C TRP A 386 -6.89 3.05 -17.70
N ASP A 387 -6.94 3.13 -19.03
CA ASP A 387 -7.51 2.09 -19.88
C ASP A 387 -6.51 0.92 -20.03
N ALA A 388 -6.73 -0.14 -19.26
CA ALA A 388 -6.00 -1.40 -19.39
C ALA A 388 -6.58 -2.24 -20.53
N LYS A 389 -5.74 -3.03 -21.20
CA LYS A 389 -6.14 -3.90 -22.32
C LYS A 389 -6.01 -5.36 -21.91
N ALA A 390 -7.08 -5.94 -21.38
CA ALA A 390 -7.20 -7.37 -21.27
C ALA A 390 -7.33 -7.95 -22.69
N GLY A 391 -6.54 -8.96 -23.03
CA GLY A 391 -6.71 -9.63 -24.32
C GLY A 391 -8.05 -10.36 -24.39
N ASN A 392 -8.34 -10.97 -25.54
CA ASN A 392 -9.52 -11.86 -25.69
C ASN A 392 -9.52 -13.04 -24.70
N GLY A 393 -8.36 -13.37 -24.13
CA GLY A 393 -8.23 -14.31 -23.02
C GLY A 393 -8.53 -13.62 -21.70
N SER A 394 -9.47 -14.16 -20.93
CA SER A 394 -9.85 -13.62 -19.62
C SER A 394 -8.78 -13.81 -18.53
N ALA A 395 -7.63 -14.42 -18.85
CA ALA A 395 -6.59 -14.69 -17.88
C ALA A 395 -5.74 -13.45 -17.63
N ILE A 396 -5.52 -13.12 -16.35
CA ILE A 396 -4.73 -11.95 -15.94
C ILE A 396 -3.28 -12.00 -16.47
N SER A 397 -2.74 -13.20 -16.65
CA SER A 397 -1.40 -13.43 -17.22
C SER A 397 -1.25 -12.98 -18.67
N ASP A 398 -2.36 -12.82 -19.40
CA ASP A 398 -2.31 -12.43 -20.82
C ASP A 398 -1.98 -10.94 -20.99
N TRP A 399 -2.24 -10.14 -19.94
CA TRP A 399 -2.07 -8.70 -19.97
C TRP A 399 -1.23 -8.15 -18.83
N ILE A 400 -0.91 -8.92 -17.78
CA ILE A 400 0.02 -8.51 -16.73
C ILE A 400 1.18 -9.51 -16.63
N ALA A 401 2.41 -9.00 -16.71
CA ALA A 401 3.65 -9.77 -16.59
C ALA A 401 4.52 -9.27 -15.43
N ALA A 402 5.24 -10.16 -14.75
CA ALA A 402 6.19 -9.78 -13.71
C ALA A 402 7.39 -9.02 -14.30
N VAL A 403 7.89 -8.01 -13.59
CA VAL A 403 9.17 -7.37 -13.90
C VAL A 403 10.31 -8.25 -13.35
N PRO A 404 11.23 -8.75 -14.19
CA PRO A 404 12.38 -9.52 -13.71
C PRO A 404 13.28 -8.69 -12.79
N PRO A 405 13.77 -9.23 -11.65
CA PRO A 405 14.69 -8.52 -10.76
C PRO A 405 15.97 -8.03 -11.46
N ALA A 406 16.43 -8.76 -12.48
CA ALA A 406 17.59 -8.40 -13.27
C ALA A 406 17.44 -7.06 -14.01
N HIS A 407 16.22 -6.59 -14.26
CA HIS A 407 15.99 -5.29 -14.91
C HIS A 407 16.52 -4.12 -14.09
N ASN A 408 16.57 -4.23 -12.76
CA ASN A 408 17.16 -3.18 -11.92
C ASN A 408 18.62 -2.93 -12.29
N SER A 409 19.36 -3.99 -12.70
CA SER A 409 20.76 -3.86 -13.12
C SER A 409 20.95 -3.10 -14.43
N GLN A 410 19.87 -2.85 -15.18
CA GLN A 410 19.85 -2.15 -16.46
C GLN A 410 19.38 -0.69 -16.33
N LEU A 411 19.08 -0.23 -15.11
CA LEU A 411 18.58 1.12 -14.88
C LEU A 411 19.72 2.12 -14.75
N VAL A 412 19.57 3.27 -15.41
CA VAL A 412 20.57 4.35 -15.44
C VAL A 412 19.91 5.72 -15.35
N THR A 413 20.65 6.69 -14.81
CA THR A 413 20.33 8.11 -14.92
C THR A 413 21.51 8.86 -15.54
N PHE A 414 21.22 9.63 -16.60
CA PHE A 414 22.22 10.48 -17.27
C PHE A 414 22.17 11.88 -16.68
N THR A 415 23.32 12.39 -16.25
CA THR A 415 23.43 13.71 -15.61
C THR A 415 24.44 14.62 -16.29
N GLN A 416 24.25 15.92 -16.09
CA GLN A 416 25.19 16.96 -16.46
C GLN A 416 25.17 18.06 -15.41
N VAL A 417 26.22 18.89 -15.38
CA VAL A 417 26.29 20.07 -14.52
C VAL A 417 26.26 21.31 -15.40
N SER A 418 25.37 22.26 -15.08
CA SER A 418 25.32 23.57 -15.73
C SER A 418 25.10 24.65 -14.69
N ASN A 419 25.86 25.75 -14.76
CA ASN A 419 25.73 26.88 -13.83
C ASN A 419 25.78 26.48 -12.33
N GLY A 420 26.61 25.48 -11.98
CA GLY A 420 26.75 24.98 -10.61
C GLY A 420 25.59 24.11 -10.09
N LYS A 421 24.60 23.81 -10.95
CA LYS A 421 23.47 22.92 -10.62
C LYS A 421 23.60 21.59 -11.37
N ALA A 422 23.15 20.51 -10.72
CA ALA A 422 23.06 19.20 -11.34
C ALA A 422 21.73 19.05 -12.07
N PHE A 423 21.80 18.58 -13.32
CA PHE A 423 20.66 18.29 -14.17
C PHE A 423 20.63 16.82 -14.58
N VAL A 424 19.44 16.33 -14.85
CA VAL A 424 19.17 14.97 -15.32
C VAL A 424 18.48 15.01 -16.68
N LEU A 425 18.84 14.08 -17.55
CA LEU A 425 18.03 13.78 -18.73
C LEU A 425 16.68 13.25 -18.25
N SER A 426 15.59 13.81 -18.76
CA SER A 426 14.23 13.48 -18.33
C SER A 426 13.33 13.24 -19.54
N SER A 427 12.56 12.17 -19.51
CA SER A 427 11.51 11.85 -20.47
C SER A 427 10.14 12.01 -19.82
N ALA A 428 9.45 13.10 -20.12
CA ALA A 428 8.11 13.38 -19.63
C ALA A 428 7.22 13.82 -20.80
N ASN A 429 5.98 13.33 -20.86
CA ASN A 429 5.00 13.70 -21.90
C ASN A 429 5.55 13.58 -23.33
N GLY A 430 6.34 12.52 -23.60
CA GLY A 430 6.92 12.25 -24.91
C GLY A 430 8.02 13.24 -25.36
N THR A 431 8.54 14.07 -24.46
CA THR A 431 9.62 15.02 -24.74
C THR A 431 10.84 14.74 -23.88
N LEU A 432 12.03 14.83 -24.47
CA LEU A 432 13.30 14.78 -23.75
C LEU A 432 13.78 16.18 -23.38
N THR A 433 14.00 16.39 -22.09
CA THR A 433 14.46 17.67 -21.53
C THR A 433 15.52 17.46 -20.45
N MET A 434 16.30 18.50 -20.17
CA MET A 434 17.11 18.58 -18.96
C MET A 434 16.27 19.16 -17.83
N GLN A 435 16.21 18.45 -16.70
CA GLN A 435 15.52 18.89 -15.49
C GLN A 435 16.52 18.99 -14.34
N GLU A 436 16.25 19.86 -13.37
CA GLU A 436 17.07 19.91 -12.15
C GLU A 436 16.98 18.56 -11.43
N ARG A 437 18.11 18.03 -10.97
CA ARG A 437 18.15 16.71 -10.31
C ARG A 437 17.25 16.76 -9.06
N PRO A 438 16.26 15.87 -8.91
CA PRO A 438 15.41 15.85 -7.72
C PRO A 438 16.24 15.51 -6.48
N GLU A 439 15.90 16.13 -5.36
CA GLU A 439 16.59 15.92 -4.08
C GLU A 439 16.25 14.57 -3.43
N VAL A 440 15.09 14.02 -3.77
CA VAL A 440 14.53 12.81 -3.16
C VAL A 440 14.04 11.84 -4.23
N ASP A 441 14.17 10.54 -3.94
CA ASP A 441 13.44 9.49 -4.64
C ASP A 441 11.94 9.60 -4.32
N GLY A 442 11.12 8.79 -5.00
CA GLY A 442 9.68 8.78 -4.72
C GLY A 442 8.90 9.92 -5.42
N THR A 443 9.39 10.43 -6.55
CA THR A 443 8.76 11.53 -7.31
C THR A 443 8.69 11.20 -8.80
N ASP A 444 7.73 11.79 -9.51
CA ASP A 444 7.66 11.70 -10.98
C ASP A 444 8.94 12.23 -11.64
N ALA A 445 9.61 13.24 -11.06
CA ALA A 445 10.89 13.73 -11.57
C ALA A 445 11.98 12.64 -11.53
N ALA A 446 12.03 11.84 -10.45
CA ALA A 446 12.95 10.72 -10.33
C ALA A 446 12.59 9.57 -11.30
N ILE A 447 11.29 9.30 -11.49
CA ILE A 447 10.80 8.36 -12.51
C ILE A 447 11.27 8.77 -13.90
N HIS A 448 10.91 9.99 -14.33
CA HIS A 448 11.16 10.46 -15.70
C HIS A 448 12.66 10.59 -16.00
N ALA A 449 13.50 10.71 -14.96
CA ALA A 449 14.95 10.76 -15.06
C ALA A 449 15.65 9.39 -15.03
N THR A 450 14.87 8.31 -14.88
CA THR A 450 15.37 6.94 -14.85
C THR A 450 15.01 6.24 -16.16
N PHE A 451 15.99 5.58 -16.77
CA PHE A 451 15.81 4.82 -18.00
C PHE A 451 16.31 3.40 -17.82
N ARG A 452 15.66 2.44 -18.47
CA ARG A 452 16.23 1.11 -18.71
C ARG A 452 17.03 1.17 -20.00
N ALA A 453 18.34 0.95 -19.88
CA ALA A 453 19.29 0.87 -20.98
C ALA A 453 19.60 -0.60 -21.27
N HIS A 454 19.15 -1.11 -22.41
CA HIS A 454 19.30 -2.53 -22.73
C HIS A 454 19.50 -2.76 -24.24
N PRO A 455 20.20 -3.81 -24.67
CA PRO A 455 20.34 -4.15 -26.10
C PRO A 455 18.98 -4.51 -26.74
N GLN A 456 18.92 -4.52 -28.07
CA GLN A 456 17.68 -4.81 -28.81
C GLN A 456 17.21 -6.25 -28.64
N GLU A 457 18.14 -7.20 -28.63
CA GLU A 457 17.84 -8.58 -28.23
C GLU A 457 17.95 -8.64 -26.71
N ASP A 458 16.88 -9.04 -26.02
CA ASP A 458 16.90 -9.40 -24.59
C ASP A 458 17.78 -10.66 -24.42
N SER A 459 19.08 -10.55 -24.64
CA SER A 459 20.02 -11.61 -24.32
C SER A 459 20.18 -11.63 -22.80
N THR A 460 19.94 -12.80 -22.23
CA THR A 460 20.04 -13.09 -20.79
C THR A 460 21.45 -12.92 -20.21
N GLU A 461 22.42 -12.39 -20.98
CA GLU A 461 23.85 -12.38 -20.62
C GLU A 461 24.35 -11.05 -20.04
N LEU A 462 23.59 -9.97 -20.06
CA LEU A 462 24.01 -8.70 -19.47
C LEU A 462 23.47 -8.55 -18.03
N HIS A 463 24.17 -9.20 -17.11
CA HIS A 463 24.12 -8.88 -15.68
C HIS A 463 25.20 -7.82 -15.36
N ASP A 464 24.87 -6.84 -14.51
CA ASP A 464 25.78 -5.78 -13.98
C ASP A 464 26.15 -4.59 -14.89
N ILE A 465 25.16 -3.91 -15.47
CA ILE A 465 25.38 -2.59 -16.13
C ILE A 465 25.64 -1.48 -15.09
N TYR A 466 25.31 -1.69 -13.81
CA TYR A 466 25.58 -0.72 -12.73
C TYR A 466 27.05 -0.29 -12.63
N SER A 467 27.98 -1.21 -12.84
CA SER A 467 29.41 -0.97 -12.56
C SER A 467 30.27 -0.82 -13.81
N THR A 468 29.71 -1.07 -14.98
CA THR A 468 30.43 -1.00 -16.25
C THR A 468 29.83 0.09 -17.13
N THR A 469 30.66 1.06 -17.52
CA THR A 469 30.28 2.08 -18.49
C THR A 469 29.78 1.36 -19.75
N LEU A 470 28.60 1.70 -20.24
CA LEU A 470 27.89 1.03 -21.36
C LEU A 470 28.62 1.11 -22.72
N THR A 471 29.88 1.54 -22.74
CA THR A 471 30.62 1.94 -23.93
C THR A 471 30.82 0.78 -24.91
N GLY A 472 30.63 1.07 -26.20
CA GLY A 472 30.77 0.11 -27.29
C GLY A 472 29.54 -0.75 -27.56
N THR A 473 28.40 -0.45 -26.94
CA THR A 473 27.14 -1.22 -27.11
C THR A 473 26.05 -0.34 -27.72
N SER A 474 25.30 -0.88 -28.69
CA SER A 474 24.07 -0.27 -29.19
C SER A 474 22.90 -0.66 -28.26
N ILE A 475 22.26 0.34 -27.66
CA ILE A 475 21.19 0.14 -26.70
C ILE A 475 19.89 0.80 -27.14
N LEU A 476 18.80 0.32 -26.57
CA LEU A 476 17.52 1.00 -26.48
C LEU A 476 17.45 1.76 -25.16
N LEU A 477 16.80 2.91 -25.17
CA LEU A 477 16.49 3.69 -23.98
C LEU A 477 14.98 3.66 -23.75
N GLU A 478 14.56 2.92 -22.73
CA GLU A 478 13.16 2.79 -22.31
C GLU A 478 12.91 3.65 -21.07
N PRO A 479 11.98 4.62 -21.08
CA PRO A 479 11.59 5.35 -19.88
C PRO A 479 11.02 4.41 -18.80
N PHE A 480 11.39 4.61 -17.54
CA PHE A 480 11.07 3.71 -16.43
C PHE A 480 9.56 3.41 -16.28
N ASP A 481 8.70 4.42 -16.43
CA ASP A 481 7.25 4.36 -16.29
C ASP A 481 6.48 3.96 -17.56
N LEU A 482 7.18 3.83 -18.69
CA LEU A 482 6.60 3.51 -20.00
C LEU A 482 7.17 2.19 -20.57
N PRO A 483 7.04 1.07 -19.83
CA PRO A 483 7.62 -0.21 -20.24
C PRO A 483 7.11 -0.66 -21.61
N GLY A 484 8.00 -1.12 -22.48
CA GLY A 484 7.71 -1.50 -23.85
C GLY A 484 7.76 -0.34 -24.86
N THR A 485 8.04 0.89 -24.41
CA THR A 485 8.30 2.03 -25.31
C THR A 485 9.76 2.45 -25.25
N VAL A 486 10.31 2.92 -26.36
CA VAL A 486 11.70 3.34 -26.48
C VAL A 486 11.81 4.73 -27.08
N ILE A 487 12.86 5.44 -26.72
CA ILE A 487 13.26 6.68 -27.36
C ILE A 487 13.83 6.36 -28.75
N THR A 488 13.38 7.10 -29.74
CA THR A 488 13.89 7.02 -31.13
C THR A 488 14.97 8.07 -31.40
N ASN A 489 15.71 7.91 -32.49
CA ASN A 489 16.70 8.86 -33.00
C ASN A 489 16.09 10.21 -33.41
N ASN A 490 14.76 10.29 -33.54
CA ASN A 490 14.00 11.54 -33.71
C ASN A 490 13.56 12.18 -32.37
N LEU A 491 14.01 11.63 -31.24
CA LEU A 491 13.70 12.08 -29.88
C LEU A 491 12.22 11.96 -29.50
N THR A 492 11.52 11.03 -30.14
CA THR A 492 10.12 10.68 -29.86
C THR A 492 10.00 9.29 -29.26
N LEU A 493 8.92 9.02 -28.54
CA LEU A 493 8.60 7.69 -28.02
C LEU A 493 7.97 6.79 -29.08
N SER A 494 8.36 5.52 -29.12
CA SER A 494 7.79 4.50 -30.01
C SER A 494 7.64 3.16 -29.28
N ALA A 495 6.53 2.47 -29.51
CA ALA A 495 6.38 1.07 -29.11
C ALA A 495 7.04 0.09 -30.12
N GLN A 496 7.32 0.55 -31.34
CA GLN A 496 8.01 -0.24 -32.37
C GLN A 496 9.52 -0.03 -32.23
N LYS A 497 10.20 -1.09 -31.78
CA LYS A 497 11.66 -1.13 -31.68
C LYS A 497 12.25 -1.38 -33.06
N SER A 498 13.06 -0.45 -33.56
CA SER A 498 13.74 -0.58 -34.85
C SER A 498 15.17 -0.06 -34.78
N SER A 499 15.93 -0.14 -35.88
CA SER A 499 17.28 0.43 -35.94
C SER A 499 17.30 1.95 -35.66
N ASP A 500 16.19 2.65 -35.93
CA ASP A 500 16.00 4.05 -35.58
C ASP A 500 15.85 4.32 -34.07
N SER A 501 15.79 3.29 -33.25
CA SER A 501 15.65 3.39 -31.79
C SER A 501 16.97 3.15 -31.06
N LEU A 502 18.02 2.78 -31.79
CA LEU A 502 19.31 2.44 -31.22
C LEU A 502 20.15 3.68 -30.94
N PHE A 503 20.80 3.69 -29.78
CA PHE A 503 21.85 4.63 -29.42
C PHE A 503 23.16 3.87 -29.20
N ASN A 504 24.24 4.28 -29.85
CA ASN A 504 25.56 3.76 -29.52
C ASN A 504 26.08 4.56 -28.33
N ILE A 505 26.31 3.88 -27.19
CA ILE A 505 26.99 4.51 -26.07
C ILE A 505 28.48 4.49 -26.36
N VAL A 506 29.08 5.68 -26.48
CA VAL A 506 30.52 5.84 -26.66
C VAL A 506 31.12 6.57 -25.45
N PRO A 507 32.44 6.44 -25.20
CA PRO A 507 33.11 7.28 -24.21
C PRO A 507 32.80 8.76 -24.47
N GLY A 508 32.54 9.51 -23.40
CA GLY A 508 32.12 10.89 -23.52
C GLY A 508 33.12 11.72 -24.32
N LEU A 509 32.57 12.56 -25.20
CA LEU A 509 33.37 13.37 -26.11
C LEU A 509 34.26 14.39 -25.39
N ASP A 510 33.95 14.72 -24.14
CA ASP A 510 34.74 15.59 -23.25
C ASP A 510 36.03 14.92 -22.71
N GLY A 511 36.19 13.61 -22.88
CA GLY A 511 37.35 12.83 -22.43
C GLY A 511 37.37 12.49 -20.93
N ASN A 512 36.29 12.75 -20.19
CA ASN A 512 36.23 12.44 -18.76
C ASN A 512 36.04 10.93 -18.51
N PRO A 513 36.68 10.33 -17.48
CA PRO A 513 36.76 8.87 -17.33
C PRO A 513 35.43 8.15 -17.02
N ASN A 514 34.34 8.86 -16.76
CA ASN A 514 33.01 8.28 -16.50
C ASN A 514 31.90 8.97 -17.33
N SER A 515 32.29 9.79 -18.30
CA SER A 515 31.32 10.41 -19.20
C SER A 515 31.02 9.47 -20.36
N VAL A 516 29.81 9.62 -20.88
CA VAL A 516 29.30 8.91 -22.04
C VAL A 516 28.63 9.89 -22.98
N SER A 517 28.66 9.59 -24.27
CA SER A 517 27.89 10.31 -25.27
C SER A 517 26.95 9.34 -25.97
N LEU A 518 25.72 9.80 -26.17
CA LEU A 518 24.62 9.03 -26.76
C LEU A 518 24.57 9.31 -28.26
N GLU A 519 25.24 8.48 -29.06
CA GLU A 519 25.29 8.62 -30.52
C GLU A 519 24.06 7.97 -31.16
N LEU A 520 23.48 8.60 -32.19
CA LEU A 520 22.38 8.02 -32.95
C LEU A 520 22.84 6.81 -33.75
N GLY A 521 22.22 5.65 -33.54
CA GLY A 521 22.56 4.41 -34.25
C GLY A 521 22.37 4.51 -35.78
N THR A 522 21.39 5.28 -36.25
CA THR A 522 21.17 5.50 -37.70
C THR A 522 22.09 6.56 -38.31
N LYS A 523 22.72 7.39 -37.49
CA LYS A 523 23.56 8.52 -37.94
C LYS A 523 24.81 8.63 -37.06
N PRO A 524 25.81 7.74 -37.26
CA PRO A 524 27.08 7.84 -36.56
C PRO A 524 27.71 9.22 -36.73
N GLY A 525 28.29 9.75 -35.65
CA GLY A 525 28.80 11.12 -35.55
C GLY A 525 27.76 12.16 -35.11
N CYS A 526 26.50 11.79 -34.91
CA CYS A 526 25.44 12.65 -34.37
C CYS A 526 25.05 12.22 -32.96
N PHE A 527 25.00 13.17 -32.02
CA PHE A 527 24.84 12.90 -30.58
C PHE A 527 23.68 13.68 -29.99
N LEU A 528 23.12 13.17 -28.89
CA LEU A 528 22.24 13.96 -28.03
C LEU A 528 23.03 15.11 -27.40
N VAL A 529 22.47 16.32 -27.44
CA VAL A 529 23.10 17.53 -26.90
C VAL A 529 22.09 18.40 -26.14
N THR A 530 22.58 19.09 -25.11
CA THR A 530 21.81 19.99 -24.23
C THR A 530 22.07 21.47 -24.50
N GLY A 531 23.14 21.80 -25.22
CA GLY A 531 23.71 23.15 -25.35
C GLY A 531 24.68 23.49 -24.21
N THR A 532 25.36 24.65 -24.29
CA THR A 532 26.25 25.17 -23.24
C THR A 532 25.60 26.37 -22.55
N ASN A 533 25.19 26.21 -21.28
CA ASN A 533 24.37 27.13 -20.47
C ASN A 533 22.86 26.99 -20.73
N TYR A 534 22.27 26.02 -20.06
CA TYR A 534 20.84 25.76 -20.10
C TYR A 534 20.20 25.85 -18.71
N SER A 535 18.88 25.78 -18.68
CA SER A 535 18.06 25.77 -17.46
C SER A 535 17.06 24.62 -17.50
N ALA A 536 16.35 24.38 -16.40
CA ALA A 536 15.36 23.31 -16.33
C ALA A 536 14.28 23.48 -17.42
N GLY A 537 13.91 22.40 -18.10
CA GLY A 537 12.99 22.40 -19.23
C GLY A 537 13.65 22.59 -20.61
N THR A 538 14.97 22.77 -20.67
CA THR A 538 15.67 22.86 -21.96
C THR A 538 15.56 21.53 -22.71
N ARG A 539 15.13 21.58 -23.97
CA ARG A 539 14.95 20.38 -24.81
C ARG A 539 16.28 19.80 -25.25
N ILE A 540 16.33 18.48 -25.33
CA ILE A 540 17.44 17.77 -25.97
C ILE A 540 17.35 17.96 -27.47
N GLU A 541 18.49 18.19 -28.10
CA GLU A 541 18.65 18.27 -29.54
C GLU A 541 19.63 17.20 -30.03
N VAL A 542 19.77 17.09 -31.34
CA VAL A 542 20.78 16.26 -31.99
C VAL A 542 21.74 17.17 -32.73
N ASN A 543 23.05 16.99 -32.51
CA ASN A 543 24.08 17.69 -33.28
C ASN A 543 25.17 16.72 -33.74
N CYS A 544 25.69 16.96 -34.95
CA CYS A 544 26.68 16.11 -35.59
C CYS A 544 28.06 16.77 -35.63
N LYS A 545 29.13 15.99 -35.49
CA LYS A 545 30.52 16.50 -35.56
C LYS A 545 30.87 17.18 -36.89
N SER A 546 30.15 16.90 -37.97
CA SER A 546 30.36 17.53 -39.28
C SER A 546 29.74 18.93 -39.40
N SER A 547 28.90 19.37 -38.45
CA SER A 547 28.11 20.60 -38.58
C SER A 547 28.79 21.87 -38.07
N LEU A 548 29.90 21.78 -37.33
CA LEU A 548 30.76 22.91 -36.95
C LEU A 548 32.14 22.35 -36.58
N GLU A 549 33.22 22.96 -37.06
CA GLU A 549 34.52 22.80 -36.38
C GLU A 549 34.28 23.12 -34.89
N SER A 550 34.57 22.18 -33.99
CA SER A 550 34.41 22.36 -32.55
C SER A 550 35.19 23.61 -32.11
N ILE A 551 34.49 24.74 -32.00
CA ILE A 551 35.06 25.97 -31.46
C ILE A 551 35.12 25.75 -29.95
N GLY A 552 36.28 25.32 -29.46
CA GLY A 552 36.60 25.31 -28.03
C GLY A 552 36.02 24.18 -27.19
N GLY A 553 35.65 23.02 -27.77
CA GLY A 553 35.17 21.87 -26.99
C GLY A 553 33.70 21.95 -26.55
N ILE A 554 32.95 22.93 -27.08
CA ILE A 554 31.55 23.22 -26.70
C ILE A 554 30.63 22.05 -27.01
N LEU A 555 30.75 21.47 -28.22
CA LEU A 555 29.94 20.30 -28.61
C LEU A 555 30.26 19.10 -27.73
N GLU A 556 31.55 18.88 -27.48
CA GLU A 556 32.05 17.77 -26.68
C GLU A 556 31.49 17.82 -25.25
N GLN A 557 31.49 18.99 -24.63
CA GLN A 557 30.86 19.18 -23.32
C GLN A 557 29.34 19.02 -23.38
N ALA A 558 28.66 19.63 -24.35
CA ALA A 558 27.21 19.57 -24.49
C ALA A 558 26.68 18.15 -24.78
N ALA A 559 27.49 17.31 -25.44
CA ALA A 559 27.17 15.93 -25.81
C ALA A 559 27.57 14.87 -24.77
N SER A 560 28.27 15.27 -23.69
CA SER A 560 28.80 14.35 -22.70
C SER A 560 27.94 14.36 -21.44
N PHE A 561 27.49 13.19 -21.01
CA PHE A 561 26.69 12.98 -19.80
C PHE A 561 27.47 12.09 -18.84
N SER A 562 27.36 12.32 -17.53
CA SER A 562 27.78 11.32 -16.55
C SER A 562 26.68 10.26 -16.40
N GLN A 563 27.03 8.99 -16.60
CA GLN A 563 26.18 7.86 -16.26
C GLN A 563 26.24 7.63 -14.75
N THR A 564 25.10 7.67 -14.06
CA THR A 564 25.01 7.51 -12.61
C THR A 564 23.96 6.46 -12.24
N ASP A 565 24.01 6.01 -10.98
CA ASP A 565 22.97 5.18 -10.38
C ASP A 565 21.58 5.79 -10.62
N PRO A 566 20.57 4.95 -10.89
CA PRO A 566 19.24 5.41 -11.19
C PRO A 566 18.59 6.05 -9.97
N LEU A 567 17.73 7.03 -10.22
CA LEU A 567 16.98 7.72 -9.17
C LEU A 567 15.76 6.91 -8.68
N ARG A 568 15.29 5.96 -9.48
CA ARG A 568 14.29 4.96 -9.08
C ARG A 568 14.76 3.55 -9.44
N GLN A 569 14.32 2.58 -8.64
CA GLN A 569 14.42 1.16 -8.94
C GLN A 569 13.03 0.56 -8.94
N TYR A 570 12.86 -0.54 -9.68
CA TYR A 570 11.65 -1.36 -9.60
C TYR A 570 11.54 -1.96 -8.20
N HIS A 571 10.35 -1.86 -7.60
CA HIS A 571 10.02 -2.60 -6.41
C HIS A 571 10.13 -4.12 -6.66
N PRO A 572 10.51 -4.95 -5.66
CA PRO A 572 10.53 -6.41 -5.84
C PRO A 572 9.19 -7.00 -6.34
N ILE A 573 8.08 -6.34 -6.00
CA ILE A 573 6.71 -6.69 -6.41
C ILE A 573 6.25 -5.76 -7.55
N SER A 574 7.06 -5.62 -8.61
CA SER A 574 6.67 -4.83 -9.79
C SER A 574 6.16 -5.71 -10.92
N PHE A 575 5.13 -5.23 -11.60
CA PHE A 575 4.52 -5.87 -12.77
C PHE A 575 4.34 -4.86 -13.91
N VAL A 576 4.27 -5.34 -15.15
CA VAL A 576 3.86 -4.54 -16.32
C VAL A 576 2.49 -4.98 -16.77
N ALA A 577 1.53 -4.06 -16.77
CA ALA A 577 0.20 -4.26 -17.33
C ALA A 577 0.09 -3.64 -18.73
N LYS A 578 -0.52 -4.36 -19.67
CA LYS A 578 -0.85 -3.84 -21.00
C LYS A 578 -1.97 -2.83 -20.91
N GLY A 579 -1.81 -1.70 -21.60
CA GLY A 579 -2.87 -0.72 -21.77
C GLY A 579 -3.23 -0.49 -23.23
N VAL A 580 -4.26 0.33 -23.43
CA VAL A 580 -4.76 0.67 -24.77
C VAL A 580 -3.80 1.63 -25.49
N ALA A 581 -3.37 2.68 -24.79
CA ALA A 581 -2.45 3.70 -25.32
C ALA A 581 -0.97 3.39 -24.99
N ARG A 582 -0.71 2.91 -23.78
CA ARG A 582 0.61 2.57 -23.26
C ARG A 582 0.52 1.46 -22.22
N ASN A 583 1.63 0.81 -21.90
CA ASN A 583 1.68 -0.10 -20.76
C ASN A 583 1.86 0.68 -19.44
N PHE A 584 1.56 0.03 -18.33
CA PHE A 584 1.65 0.57 -16.98
C PHE A 584 2.64 -0.25 -16.15
N LEU A 585 3.56 0.42 -15.46
CA LEU A 585 4.32 -0.19 -14.37
C LEU A 585 3.47 -0.18 -13.11
N LEU A 586 3.16 -1.36 -12.58
CA LEU A 586 2.41 -1.56 -11.35
C LEU A 586 3.35 -1.85 -10.18
N GLU A 587 3.15 -1.18 -9.04
CA GLU A 587 3.86 -1.40 -7.77
C GLU A 587 2.86 -1.44 -6.60
N PRO A 588 3.21 -1.97 -5.42
CA PRO A 588 2.33 -1.91 -4.26
C PRO A 588 2.01 -0.46 -3.88
N LEU A 589 0.73 -0.15 -3.60
CA LEU A 589 0.31 1.23 -3.31
C LEU A 589 1.08 1.87 -2.13
N TYR A 590 1.48 1.07 -1.14
CA TYR A 590 2.22 1.56 0.02
C TYR A 590 3.65 2.01 -0.33
N SER A 591 4.24 1.53 -1.43
CA SER A 591 5.61 1.91 -1.82
C SER A 591 5.69 3.28 -2.49
N LEU A 592 4.56 3.79 -3.00
CA LEU A 592 4.48 5.09 -3.68
C LEU A 592 4.38 6.24 -2.67
N ARG A 593 5.02 7.36 -2.99
CA ARG A 593 5.08 8.58 -2.20
C ARG A 593 4.42 9.72 -2.97
N ASP A 594 5.19 10.51 -3.71
CA ASP A 594 4.70 11.71 -4.41
C ASP A 594 4.34 11.43 -5.87
N GLU A 595 4.61 10.21 -6.35
CA GLU A 595 4.34 9.82 -7.72
C GLU A 595 2.85 9.80 -8.04
N PHE A 596 2.53 10.06 -9.30
CA PHE A 596 1.17 9.96 -9.80
C PHE A 596 0.84 8.50 -10.16
N TYR A 597 -0.32 8.02 -9.72
CA TYR A 597 -0.73 6.63 -9.85
C TYR A 597 -2.22 6.45 -10.12
N THR A 598 -2.58 5.21 -10.47
CA THR A 598 -3.96 4.74 -10.67
C THR A 598 -4.15 3.40 -9.96
N VAL A 599 -5.17 3.30 -9.11
CA VAL A 599 -5.53 2.06 -8.38
C VAL A 599 -6.55 1.22 -9.16
N TYR A 600 -7.60 1.86 -9.66
CA TYR A 600 -8.64 1.21 -10.47
C TYR A 600 -8.41 1.49 -11.95
N PHE A 601 -8.33 0.43 -12.74
CA PHE A 601 -8.19 0.50 -14.18
C PHE A 601 -9.52 0.24 -14.86
N ASN A 602 -9.78 0.97 -15.94
CA ASN A 602 -10.85 0.64 -16.86
C ASN A 602 -10.38 -0.48 -17.78
N VAL A 603 -10.76 -1.72 -17.44
CA VAL A 603 -10.32 -2.92 -18.15
C VAL A 603 -11.16 -3.11 -19.42
N ARG A 604 -10.54 -2.85 -20.57
CA ARG A 604 -11.11 -3.10 -21.89
C ARG A 604 -10.80 -4.54 -22.31
N VAL A 605 -11.80 -5.23 -22.85
CA VAL A 605 -11.69 -6.57 -23.44
C VAL A 605 -11.71 -6.45 -24.96
#